data_AF-A0A920H3V3-F1
#
_entry.id   AF-A0A920H3V3-F1
#
_cell.length_a   1.000
_cell.length_b   1.000
_cell.length_c   1.000
_cell.angle_alpha   90.00
_cell.angle_beta   90.00
_cell.angle_gamma   90.00
#
_symmetry.space_group_name_H-M   'P 1'
#
loop_
_entity.id
_entity.type
_entity.pdbx_description
1 polymer ?
#
loop_
_entity_poly.entity_id
_entity_poly.type
_entity_poly.pdbx_seq_one_letter_code
_entity_poly.pdbx_strand_id
1 'polypeptide(L)'
;MDFERRHKDVRSSFKEIEIKSNQNFIKTLWSNEPSSWKENFTPKEKMIFAVNAFTRMRFLNKNLSLNLDVSSDAFHNDDIKPWFKYNSRFKNNFKIIFGHWAALGFYKNKNYICLDSGCAWGNKLTAIKVNKHYLTKYQVKC
;
A
#
# COMPACT_ATOMS: atom_id res chain seq x y z
N MET A 1 17.44 12.08 -12.41
CA MET A 1 16.03 12.51 -12.25
C MET A 1 15.28 11.56 -11.31
N ASP A 2 15.82 11.25 -10.14
CA ASP A 2 16.02 12.07 -8.93
C ASP A 2 15.05 11.58 -7.85
N PHE A 3 15.48 10.46 -7.25
CA PHE A 3 14.88 9.87 -6.06
C PHE A 3 15.02 10.80 -4.84
N GLU A 4 16.10 11.58 -4.78
CA GLU A 4 16.35 12.53 -3.68
C GLU A 4 15.37 13.70 -3.64
N ARG A 5 14.89 14.17 -4.80
CA ARG A 5 13.97 15.31 -4.86
C ARG A 5 12.60 14.97 -4.25
N ARG A 6 12.09 13.76 -4.53
CA ARG A 6 10.80 13.26 -3.99
C ARG A 6 10.83 13.00 -2.48
N HIS A 7 11.99 12.65 -1.91
CA HIS A 7 12.13 12.40 -0.47
C HIS A 7 12.16 13.69 0.37
N LYS A 8 12.66 14.80 -0.18
CA LYS A 8 12.63 16.11 0.50
C LYS A 8 11.21 16.67 0.59
N ASP A 9 10.43 16.56 -0.49
CA ASP A 9 9.10 17.18 -0.58
C ASP A 9 8.07 16.53 0.36
N VAL A 10 8.13 15.21 0.54
CA VAL A 10 7.21 14.51 1.46
C VAL A 10 7.54 14.88 2.92
N ARG A 11 8.83 14.94 3.29
CA ARG A 11 9.26 15.31 4.66
C ARG A 11 8.94 16.76 5.02
N SER A 12 9.06 17.70 4.09
CA SER A 12 8.73 19.11 4.34
C SER A 12 7.22 19.30 4.50
N SER A 13 6.39 18.67 3.67
CA SER A 13 4.93 18.70 3.81
C SER A 13 4.45 18.13 5.16
N PHE A 14 5.12 17.11 5.71
CA PHE A 14 4.79 16.57 7.03
C PHE A 14 5.12 17.53 8.20
N LYS A 15 6.04 18.48 8.01
CA LYS A 15 6.35 19.50 9.05
C LYS A 15 5.37 20.67 9.03
N GLU A 16 4.82 21.03 7.87
CA GLU A 16 3.86 22.14 7.73
C GLU A 16 2.48 21.78 8.27
N ILE A 17 2.13 20.50 8.26
CA ILE A 17 0.91 20.00 8.89
C ILE A 17 1.24 19.78 10.37
N GLU A 18 1.22 20.86 11.14
CA GLU A 18 1.18 20.78 12.60
C GLU A 18 -0.07 19.96 12.95
N ILE A 19 0.08 18.68 13.32
CA ILE A 19 -1.00 17.80 13.77
C ILE A 19 -1.42 18.26 15.18
N LYS A 20 -1.83 19.52 15.31
CA LYS A 20 -2.59 20.02 16.44
C LYS A 20 -4.00 19.48 16.28
N SER A 21 -4.24 18.28 16.80
CA SER A 21 -5.54 17.66 17.10
C SER A 21 -6.73 18.17 16.26
N ASN A 22 -6.59 18.16 14.93
CA ASN A 22 -7.66 18.61 14.04
C ASN A 22 -8.43 17.37 13.59
N GLN A 23 -9.43 16.97 14.38
CA GLN A 23 -10.28 15.80 14.10
C GLN A 23 -10.88 15.87 12.69
N ASN A 24 -11.18 17.07 12.19
CA ASN A 24 -11.70 17.24 10.83
C ASN A 24 -10.65 16.91 9.78
N PHE A 25 -9.37 17.25 10.02
CA PHE A 25 -8.29 16.84 9.13
C PHE A 25 -8.09 15.32 9.12
N ILE A 26 -8.12 14.66 10.27
CA ILE A 26 -8.02 13.18 10.35
C ILE A 26 -9.17 12.53 9.57
N LYS A 27 -10.40 13.05 9.70
CA LYS A 27 -11.54 12.57 8.91
C LYS A 27 -11.29 12.69 7.41
N THR A 28 -10.62 13.75 6.96
CA THR A 28 -10.32 13.92 5.52
C THR A 28 -9.32 12.90 4.98
N LEU A 29 -8.48 12.28 5.83
CA LEU A 29 -7.54 11.24 5.40
C LEU A 29 -8.22 9.96 4.91
N TRP A 30 -9.48 9.74 5.31
CA TRP A 30 -10.28 8.60 4.86
C TRP A 30 -11.05 8.87 3.56
N SER A 31 -10.88 10.05 2.95
CA SER A 31 -11.39 10.35 1.61
C SER A 31 -10.81 9.37 0.57
N ASN A 32 -11.60 9.00 -0.44
CA ASN A 32 -11.11 8.19 -1.55
C ASN A 32 -10.36 9.02 -2.61
N GLU A 33 -10.53 10.35 -2.59
CA GLU A 33 -9.85 11.27 -3.50
C GLU A 33 -8.78 12.10 -2.77
N PRO A 34 -7.64 12.39 -3.42
CA PRO A 34 -7.33 12.07 -4.82
C PRO A 34 -6.90 10.62 -5.04
N SER A 35 -7.30 10.04 -6.18
CA SER A 35 -6.97 8.66 -6.59
C SER A 35 -5.72 8.54 -7.48
N SER A 36 -5.22 9.63 -8.06
CA SER A 36 -4.00 9.65 -8.89
C SER A 36 -3.01 10.70 -8.39
N TRP A 37 -1.73 10.37 -8.29
CA TRP A 37 -0.71 11.35 -7.87
C TRP A 37 -0.53 12.46 -8.90
N LYS A 38 -0.45 13.71 -8.42
CA LYS A 38 -0.02 14.87 -9.21
C LYS A 38 1.03 15.66 -8.44
N GLU A 39 2.07 16.13 -9.14
CA GLU A 39 3.19 16.85 -8.53
C GLU A 39 2.75 18.18 -7.88
N ASN A 40 1.75 18.83 -8.48
CA ASN A 40 1.19 20.11 -8.04
C ASN A 40 0.11 19.99 -6.94
N PHE A 41 -0.03 18.83 -6.30
CA PHE A 41 -0.94 18.68 -5.17
C PHE A 41 -0.57 19.56 -3.99
N THR A 42 -1.59 20.09 -3.34
CA THR A 42 -1.48 20.74 -2.04
C THR A 42 -0.94 19.74 -1.00
N PRO A 43 -0.33 20.21 0.11
CA PRO A 43 0.15 19.33 1.17
C PRO A 43 -0.92 18.36 1.69
N LYS A 44 -2.18 18.84 1.80
CA LYS A 44 -3.32 18.03 2.21
C LYS A 44 -3.62 16.90 1.21
N GLU A 45 -3.69 17.20 -0.08
CA GLU A 45 -3.94 16.20 -1.12
C GLU A 45 -2.83 15.15 -1.18
N LYS A 46 -1.55 15.58 -1.06
CA LYS A 46 -0.40 14.67 -0.97
C LYS A 46 -0.53 13.72 0.21
N MET A 47 -0.98 14.22 1.37
CA MET A 47 -1.15 13.41 2.56
C MET A 47 -2.32 12.43 2.45
N ILE A 48 -3.46 12.85 1.91
CA ILE A 48 -4.60 11.95 1.66
C ILE A 48 -4.20 10.84 0.69
N PHE A 49 -3.55 11.20 -0.43
CA PHE A 49 -3.05 10.21 -1.39
C PHE A 49 -2.08 9.23 -0.73
N ALA A 50 -1.12 9.73 0.06
CA ALA A 50 -0.14 8.90 0.73
C ALA A 50 -0.81 7.93 1.71
N VAL A 51 -1.77 8.39 2.52
CA VAL A 51 -2.54 7.51 3.42
C VAL A 51 -3.24 6.42 2.61
N ASN A 52 -3.97 6.78 1.56
CA ASN A 52 -4.64 5.80 0.71
C ASN A 52 -3.66 4.79 0.10
N ALA A 53 -2.53 5.25 -0.43
CA ALA A 53 -1.51 4.41 -1.05
C ALA A 53 -0.83 3.45 -0.05
N PHE A 54 -0.50 3.92 1.14
CA PHE A 54 0.26 3.13 2.13
C PHE A 54 -0.61 2.24 3.00
N THR A 55 -1.87 2.63 3.27
CA THR A 55 -2.69 1.94 4.27
C THR A 55 -3.94 1.29 3.69
N ARG A 56 -4.36 1.64 2.46
CA ARG A 56 -5.63 1.17 1.88
C ARG A 56 -5.50 0.49 0.53
N MET A 57 -4.42 0.74 -0.21
CA MET A 57 -4.22 0.27 -1.58
C MET A 57 -4.24 -1.26 -1.68
N ARG A 58 -5.05 -1.74 -2.63
CA ARG A 58 -5.11 -3.14 -3.06
C ARG A 58 -5.00 -3.21 -4.58
N PHE A 59 -5.94 -2.57 -5.27
CA PHE A 59 -6.01 -2.57 -6.71
C PHE A 59 -5.65 -1.21 -7.30
N LEU A 60 -5.20 -1.26 -8.56
CA LEU A 60 -5.05 -0.10 -9.43
C LEU A 60 -5.89 -0.30 -10.68
N ASN A 61 -6.49 0.80 -11.15
CA ASN A 61 -7.09 0.89 -12.47
C ASN A 61 -6.00 0.86 -13.56
N LYS A 62 -6.39 0.64 -14.83
CA LYS A 62 -5.49 0.63 -15.99
C LYS A 62 -4.64 1.90 -16.14
N ASN A 63 -5.16 3.05 -15.72
CA ASN A 63 -4.46 4.34 -15.70
C ASN A 63 -3.54 4.53 -14.47
N LEU A 64 -3.32 3.48 -13.68
CA LEU A 64 -2.54 3.47 -12.44
C LEU A 64 -3.14 4.28 -11.28
N SER A 65 -4.39 4.73 -11.36
CA SER A 65 -5.09 5.33 -10.23
C SER A 65 -5.45 4.28 -9.18
N LEU A 66 -5.49 4.69 -7.91
CA LEU A 66 -5.95 3.86 -6.81
C LEU A 66 -7.41 3.47 -7.05
N ASN A 67 -7.72 2.18 -6.88
CA ASN A 67 -9.08 1.68 -6.78
C ASN A 67 -9.32 1.24 -5.34
N LEU A 68 -10.14 2.00 -4.61
CA LEU A 68 -10.40 1.80 -3.18
C LEU A 68 -11.76 1.13 -2.90
N ASP A 69 -12.57 0.94 -3.93
CA ASP A 69 -13.91 0.37 -3.82
C ASP A 69 -13.88 -1.15 -3.87
N VAL A 70 -12.94 -1.72 -4.63
CA VAL A 70 -12.75 -3.18 -4.74
C VAL A 70 -11.89 -3.69 -3.59
N SER A 71 -12.45 -4.60 -2.79
CA SER A 71 -11.80 -5.17 -1.60
C SER A 71 -11.57 -6.69 -1.66
N SER A 72 -12.16 -7.38 -2.63
CA SER A 72 -12.09 -8.84 -2.79
C SER A 72 -11.30 -9.23 -4.04
N ASP A 73 -10.46 -10.27 -3.90
CA ASP A 73 -9.70 -10.87 -5.00
C ASP A 73 -10.55 -11.69 -5.99
N ALA A 74 -11.83 -11.91 -5.68
CA ALA A 74 -12.78 -12.53 -6.60
C ALA A 74 -13.15 -11.61 -7.79
N PHE A 75 -12.74 -10.34 -7.75
CA PHE A 75 -12.97 -9.38 -8.82
C PHE A 75 -11.89 -9.52 -9.90
N HIS A 76 -12.25 -10.09 -11.04
CA HIS A 76 -11.40 -10.20 -12.23
C HIS A 76 -12.02 -9.41 -13.37
N ASN A 77 -11.49 -8.22 -13.61
CA ASN A 77 -11.69 -7.46 -14.85
C ASN A 77 -10.30 -7.06 -15.35
N ASP A 78 -10.08 -7.11 -16.66
CA ASP A 78 -8.81 -6.71 -17.29
C ASP A 78 -8.38 -5.28 -16.96
N ASP A 79 -9.32 -4.42 -16.58
CA ASP A 79 -9.08 -3.02 -16.23
C ASP A 79 -8.63 -2.77 -14.78
N ILE A 80 -8.79 -3.74 -13.87
CA ILE A 80 -8.47 -3.60 -12.44
C ILE A 80 -7.56 -4.74 -11.99
N LYS A 81 -6.35 -4.41 -11.54
CA LYS A 81 -5.33 -5.42 -11.17
C LYS A 81 -4.68 -5.09 -9.84
N PRO A 82 -4.22 -6.10 -9.07
CA PRO A 82 -3.42 -5.88 -7.87
C PRO A 82 -2.21 -4.99 -8.18
N TRP A 83 -1.93 -4.04 -7.29
CA TRP A 83 -0.88 -3.02 -7.51
C TRP A 83 0.47 -3.63 -7.90
N PHE A 84 0.82 -4.78 -7.32
CA PHE A 84 2.09 -5.47 -7.55
C PHE A 84 2.18 -6.22 -8.90
N LYS A 85 1.08 -6.32 -9.65
CA LYS A 85 1.09 -6.88 -11.02
C LYS A 85 1.55 -5.86 -12.06
N TYR A 86 1.46 -4.56 -11.77
CA TYR A 86 1.98 -3.51 -12.66
C TYR A 86 3.51 -3.44 -12.64
N ASN A 87 4.10 -2.96 -13.73
CA ASN A 87 5.55 -2.79 -13.80
C ASN A 87 5.96 -1.61 -12.90
N SER A 88 7.02 -1.79 -12.11
CA SER A 88 7.54 -0.74 -11.25
C SER A 88 9.06 -0.77 -11.24
N ARG A 89 9.69 0.40 -11.06
CA ARG A 89 11.13 0.53 -10.86
C ARG A 89 11.67 -0.24 -9.63
N PHE A 90 10.79 -0.61 -8.71
CA PHE A 90 11.14 -1.36 -7.51
C PHE A 90 11.15 -2.88 -7.73
N LYS A 91 10.42 -3.34 -8.75
CA LYS A 91 10.21 -4.77 -9.02
C LYS A 91 11.50 -5.57 -9.16
N ASN A 92 12.60 -4.97 -9.61
CA ASN A 92 13.87 -5.68 -9.79
C ASN A 92 14.90 -5.42 -8.68
N ASN A 93 14.66 -4.43 -7.83
CA ASN A 93 15.66 -3.93 -6.88
C ASN A 93 15.34 -4.29 -5.43
N PHE A 94 14.07 -4.57 -5.13
CA PHE A 94 13.63 -4.77 -3.76
C PHE A 94 12.75 -6.01 -3.62
N LYS A 95 12.77 -6.54 -2.39
CA LYS A 95 11.75 -7.47 -1.90
C LYS A 95 10.80 -6.69 -1.00
N ILE A 96 9.53 -6.63 -1.38
CA ILE A 96 8.49 -5.89 -0.66
C ILE A 96 7.65 -6.88 0.13
N ILE A 97 7.62 -6.69 1.45
CA ILE A 97 6.78 -7.43 2.38
C ILE A 97 5.66 -6.49 2.84
N PHE A 98 4.41 -6.91 2.71
CA PHE A 98 3.23 -6.08 3.01
C PHE A 98 2.11 -6.91 3.68
N GLY A 99 1.05 -6.22 4.10
CA GLY A 99 -0.13 -6.81 4.74
C GLY A 99 -1.42 -6.07 4.37
N HIS A 100 -2.37 -5.94 5.30
CA HIS A 100 -3.67 -5.25 5.17
C HIS A 100 -4.70 -5.92 4.20
N TRP A 101 -4.23 -6.82 3.35
CA TRP A 101 -5.04 -7.44 2.33
C TRP A 101 -5.39 -8.90 2.67
N ALA A 102 -6.18 -9.09 3.73
CA ALA A 102 -6.62 -10.41 4.18
C ALA A 102 -7.33 -11.25 3.10
N ALA A 103 -8.08 -10.63 2.18
CA ALA A 103 -8.72 -11.32 1.06
C ALA A 103 -7.72 -12.00 0.10
N LEU A 104 -6.51 -11.45 -0.03
CA LEU A 104 -5.43 -12.03 -0.83
C LEU A 104 -4.79 -13.23 -0.10
N GLY A 105 -4.86 -13.20 1.23
CA GLY A 105 -4.21 -14.18 2.10
C GLY A 105 -2.69 -14.12 2.01
N PHE A 106 -2.05 -15.20 2.46
CA PHE A 106 -0.62 -15.35 2.27
C PHE A 106 -0.30 -15.49 0.77
N TYR A 107 0.46 -14.54 0.24
CA TYR A 107 0.91 -14.53 -1.14
C TYR A 107 2.43 -14.38 -1.20
N LYS A 108 3.10 -15.09 -2.11
CA LYS A 108 4.54 -14.98 -2.31
C LYS A 108 4.89 -15.15 -3.78
N ASN A 109 5.65 -14.21 -4.31
CA ASN A 109 6.35 -14.36 -5.59
C ASN A 109 7.83 -13.93 -5.46
N LYS A 110 8.53 -13.73 -6.58
CA LYS A 110 9.94 -13.34 -6.61
C LYS A 110 10.23 -12.08 -5.78
N ASN A 111 9.34 -11.08 -5.82
CA ASN A 111 9.57 -9.73 -5.31
C ASN A 111 8.60 -9.29 -4.22
N TYR A 112 7.46 -9.96 -4.07
CA TYR A 112 6.36 -9.52 -3.20
C TYR A 112 5.94 -10.64 -2.25
N ILE A 113 5.69 -10.28 -0.99
CA ILE A 113 5.19 -11.20 0.04
C ILE A 113 4.06 -10.50 0.81
N CYS A 114 2.84 -11.05 0.76
CA CYS A 114 1.75 -10.66 1.64
C CYS A 114 1.79 -11.54 2.90
N LEU A 115 1.91 -10.94 4.08
CA LEU A 115 1.85 -11.62 5.37
C LEU A 115 0.43 -11.70 5.94
N ASP A 116 -0.50 -10.91 5.41
CA ASP A 116 -1.86 -10.86 5.91
C ASP A 116 -2.64 -12.11 5.49
N SER A 117 -2.49 -13.16 6.28
CA SER A 117 -3.24 -14.41 6.15
C SER A 117 -4.58 -14.37 6.88
N GLY A 118 -5.10 -13.19 7.24
CA GLY A 118 -6.45 -13.03 7.76
C GLY A 118 -6.71 -13.60 9.15
N CYS A 119 -5.76 -13.48 10.08
CA CYS A 119 -5.91 -13.99 11.46
C CYS A 119 -7.20 -13.51 12.15
N ALA A 120 -7.54 -12.23 12.00
CA ALA A 120 -8.76 -11.65 12.57
C ALA A 120 -10.06 -12.27 12.02
N TRP A 121 -9.98 -13.01 10.92
CA TRP A 121 -11.08 -13.71 10.27
C TRP A 121 -11.08 -15.21 10.55
N GLY A 122 -10.36 -15.67 11.59
CA GLY A 122 -10.28 -17.09 11.97
C GLY A 122 -9.35 -17.94 11.12
N ASN A 123 -8.47 -17.31 10.33
CA ASN A 123 -7.50 -18.02 9.49
C ASN A 123 -6.18 -18.25 10.27
N LYS A 124 -5.08 -17.61 9.83
CA LYS A 124 -3.75 -17.83 10.41
C LYS A 124 -3.06 -16.51 10.65
N LEU A 125 -2.14 -16.49 11.61
CA LEU A 125 -1.12 -15.45 11.75
C LEU A 125 0.15 -15.94 11.07
N THR A 126 0.71 -15.16 10.14
CA THR A 126 1.91 -15.52 9.37
C THR A 126 3.09 -14.64 9.74
N ALA A 127 4.26 -15.27 9.91
CA ALA A 127 5.55 -14.61 10.05
C ALA A 127 6.53 -15.11 8.99
N ILE A 128 7.49 -14.25 8.61
CA ILE A 128 8.62 -14.60 7.76
C ILE A 128 9.91 -14.27 8.49
N LYS A 129 10.79 -15.27 8.67
CA LYS A 129 12.18 -15.04 9.07
C LYS A 129 12.98 -14.63 7.84
N VAL A 130 13.58 -13.44 7.91
CA VAL A 130 14.39 -12.87 6.82
C VAL A 130 15.86 -13.17 7.08
N ASN A 131 16.47 -13.99 6.22
CA ASN A 131 17.92 -14.20 6.20
C ASN A 131 18.50 -13.68 4.89
N LYS A 132 19.84 -13.51 4.85
CA LYS A 132 20.57 -12.98 3.69
C LYS A 132 20.30 -13.74 2.39
N HIS A 133 20.08 -15.06 2.48
CA HIS A 133 19.97 -15.94 1.30
C HIS A 133 18.61 -16.61 1.14
N TYR A 134 17.81 -16.69 2.20
CA TYR A 134 16.55 -17.43 2.18
C TYR A 134 15.52 -16.83 3.13
N LEU A 135 14.26 -17.19 2.90
CA LEU A 135 13.11 -16.75 3.68
C LEU A 135 12.36 -17.98 4.18
N THR A 136 12.11 -18.04 5.49
CA THR A 136 11.38 -19.14 6.12
C THR A 136 10.03 -18.64 6.61
N LYS A 137 8.95 -19.33 6.22
CA LYS A 137 7.57 -19.01 6.62
C LYS A 137 7.18 -19.78 7.87
N TYR A 138 6.53 -19.11 8.80
CA TYR A 138 5.88 -19.69 9.98
C TYR A 138 4.41 -19.28 10.00
N GLN A 139 3.51 -20.19 10.37
CA GLN A 139 2.10 -19.90 10.54
C GLN A 139 1.54 -20.60 11.76
N VAL A 140 0.69 -19.89 12.51
CA VAL A 140 -0.10 -20.45 13.61
C VAL A 140 -1.57 -20.22 13.32
N LYS A 141 -2.43 -21.15 13.77
CA LYS A 141 -3.88 -20.99 13.69
C LYS A 141 -4.31 -19.86 14.63
N CYS A 142 -5.25 -19.06 14.15
CA CYS A 142 -6.09 -18.19 14.97
C CYS A 142 -7.39 -18.96 15.26
#